data_AF-T1C7V3-F1
#
_entry.id   AF-T1C7V3-F1
#
_cell.length_a   1.000
_cell.length_b   1.000
_cell.length_c   1.000
_cell.angle_alpha   90.00
_cell.angle_beta   90.00
_cell.angle_gamma   90.00
#
_symmetry.space_group_name_H-M   'P 1'
#
loop_
_entity.id
_entity.type
_entity.pdbx_description
1 polymer ?
#
loop_
_entity_poly.entity_id
_entity_poly.type
_entity_poly.pdbx_seq_one_letter_code
_entity_poly.pdbx_strand_id
1 'polypeptide(L)' 'MNRSDIQFPPEHSALRADVHTLGELIGQVLREQGGEALFELVELDRRAAIARREGDPQAAAELCASVRERSPA' A
#
# COMPACT_ATOMS: atom_id res chain seq x y z
N MET A 1 13.54 3.51 -6.98
CA MET A 1 13.99 3.92 -5.63
C MET A 1 13.44 2.92 -4.63
N ASN A 2 14.31 2.12 -4.02
CA ASN A 2 13.91 1.04 -3.14
C ASN A 2 13.57 1.57 -1.75
N ARG A 3 12.56 1.01 -1.06
CA ARG A 3 12.21 1.50 0.29
C ARG A 3 13.37 1.33 1.28
N SER A 4 14.18 0.28 1.09
CA SER A 4 15.41 0.01 1.83
C SER A 4 16.48 1.09 1.63
N ASP A 5 16.44 1.84 0.53
CA ASP A 5 17.42 2.89 0.22
C ASP A 5 17.09 4.19 0.95
N ILE A 6 15.91 4.30 1.56
CA ILE A 6 15.49 5.48 2.28
C ILE A 6 15.97 5.37 3.73
N GLN A 7 17.10 6.02 4.02
CA GLN A 7 17.55 6.20 5.39
C GLN A 7 16.70 7.25 6.10
N PHE A 8 16.10 6.82 7.20
CA PHE A 8 15.39 7.72 8.09
C PHE A 8 16.25 8.02 9.32
N PRO A 9 16.38 9.29 9.70
CA PRO A 9 17.03 9.67 10.93
C PRO A 9 16.47 8.89 12.15
N PRO A 10 17.31 8.45 13.10
CA PRO A 10 16.87 7.69 14.27
C PRO A 10 15.76 8.36 15.09
N GLU A 11 15.73 9.69 15.15
CA GLU A 11 14.71 10.49 15.83
C GLU A 11 13.29 10.28 15.26
N HIS A 12 13.15 9.72 14.06
CA HIS A 12 11.85 9.38 13.47
C HIS A 12 11.36 7.97 13.80
N SER A 13 12.09 7.20 14.60
CA SER A 13 11.72 5.82 14.94
C SER A 13 10.35 5.72 15.61
N ALA A 14 10.06 6.59 16.59
CA ALA A 14 8.77 6.62 17.28
C ALA A 14 7.61 6.91 16.29
N LEU A 15 7.76 7.94 15.46
CA LEU A 15 6.77 8.29 14.44
C LEU A 15 6.53 7.14 13.45
N ARG A 16 7.56 6.37 13.11
CA ARG A 16 7.41 5.20 12.23
C ARG A 16 6.61 4.07 12.86
N ALA A 17 6.83 3.83 14.15
CA ALA A 17 6.03 2.88 14.90
C ALA A 17 4.57 3.32 14.91
N ASP A 18 4.29 4.59 15.17
CA ASP A 18 2.93 5.13 15.17
C ASP A 18 2.24 4.99 13.80
N VAL A 19 2.93 5.34 12.71
CA VAL A 19 2.41 5.16 11.34
C VAL A 19 2.16 3.69 11.01
N HIS A 20 2.99 2.78 11.51
CA HIS A 20 2.78 1.35 11.34
C HIS A 20 1.51 0.88 12.06
N THR A 21 1.34 1.26 13.32
CA THR A 21 0.14 0.95 14.11
C THR A 21 -1.12 1.52 13.45
N LEU A 22 -1.07 2.76 12.94
CA LEU A 22 -2.19 3.33 12.19
C LEU A 22 -2.50 2.53 10.91
N GLY A 23 -1.49 2.05 10.20
CA GLY A 23 -1.66 1.18 9.03
C GLY A 23 -2.35 -0.13 9.38
N GLU A 24 -1.99 -0.76 10.50
CA GLU A 24 -2.63 -1.98 10.99
C GLU A 24 -4.11 -1.74 11.33
N LEU A 25 -4.42 -0.66 12.04
CA LEU A 25 -5.78 -0.28 12.40
C LEU A 25 -6.65 -0.02 11.16
N ILE A 26 -6.12 0.70 10.16
CA ILE A 26 -6.83 0.91 8.89
C ILE A 26 -7.09 -0.43 8.19
N GLY A 27 -6.11 -1.34 8.19
CA GLY A 27 -6.29 -2.68 7.63
C GLY A 27 -7.39 -3.48 8.34
N GLN A 28 -7.53 -3.33 9.65
CA GLN A 28 -8.64 -3.93 10.41
C GLN A 28 -9.98 -3.32 10.01
N VAL A 29 -10.07 -1.98 9.98
CA VAL A 29 -11.27 -1.25 9.56
C VAL A 29 -11.73 -1.64 8.16
N LEU A 30 -10.81 -1.78 7.20
CA LEU A 30 -11.13 -2.20 5.84
C LEU A 30 -11.77 -3.60 5.80
N ARG A 31 -11.25 -4.54 6.59
CA ARG A 31 -11.82 -5.90 6.67
C ARG A 31 -13.17 -5.92 7.38
N GLU A 32 -13.30 -5.19 8.48
CA GLU A 32 -14.53 -5.15 9.28
C GLU A 32 -15.69 -4.48 8.54
N GLN A 33 -15.43 -3.36 7.87
CA GLN A 33 -16.48 -2.56 7.24
C GLN A 33 -16.64 -2.85 5.74
N GLY A 34 -15.55 -3.19 5.05
CA GLY A 34 -15.52 -3.42 3.61
C GLY A 34 -15.36 -4.89 3.21
N GLY A 35 -15.10 -5.78 4.16
CA GLY A 35 -14.87 -7.20 3.91
C GLY A 35 -13.48 -7.49 3.33
N GLU A 36 -13.15 -8.79 3.25
CA GLU A 36 -11.83 -9.25 2.77
C GLU A 36 -11.57 -8.87 1.32
N ALA A 37 -12.60 -8.89 0.47
CA ALA A 37 -12.45 -8.56 -0.95
C ALA A 37 -12.01 -7.11 -1.17
N LEU A 38 -12.51 -6.16 -0.38
CA LEU A 38 -12.06 -4.77 -0.45
C LEU A 38 -10.62 -4.64 0.04
N PHE A 39 -10.29 -5.30 1.15
CA PHE A 39 -8.94 -5.27 1.71
C PHE A 39 -7.90 -5.79 0.69
N GLU A 40 -8.17 -6.95 0.06
CA GLU A 40 -7.29 -7.53 -0.96
C GLU A 40 -7.13 -6.63 -2.20
N LEU A 41 -8.20 -5.97 -2.63
CA LEU A 41 -8.14 -4.98 -3.72
C LEU A 41 -7.23 -3.80 -3.38
N VAL A 42 -7.34 -3.24 -2.17
CA VAL A 42 -6.47 -2.15 -1.70
C VAL A 42 -5.01 -2.62 -1.61
N GLU A 43 -4.78 -3.82 -1.09
CA GLU A 43 -3.43 -4.39 -0.95
C GLU A 43 -2.79 -4.75 -2.29
N LEU A 44 -3.59 -5.12 -3.29
CA LEU A 44 -3.12 -5.30 -4.68
C LEU A 44 -2.51 -4.00 -5.21
N ASP A 45 -3.24 -2.89 -5.10
CA ASP A 45 -2.74 -1.58 -5.53
C ASP A 45 -1.51 -1.15 -4.75
N ARG A 46 -1.53 -1.32 -3.43
CA ARG A 46 -0.42 -0.94 -2.56
C ARG A 46 0.87 -1.65 -3.00
N ARG A 47 0.78 -2.96 -3.29
CA ARG A 47 1.91 -3.75 -3.78
C ARG A 47 2.37 -3.30 -5.16
N ALA A 48 1.46 -3.11 -6.11
CA ALA A 48 1.81 -2.67 -7.46
C ALA A 48 2.43 -1.25 -7.45
N ALA A 49 1.93 -0.34 -6.62
CA ALA A 49 2.51 1.00 -6.46
C ALA A 49 3.92 0.97 -5.85
N ILE A 50 4.19 0.06 -4.92
CA ILE A 50 5.53 -0.16 -4.35
C ILE A 50 6.47 -0.73 -5.41
N ALA A 51 6.09 -1.81 -6.08
CA ALA A 51 6.90 -2.46 -7.12
C ALA A 51 7.26 -1.47 -8.24
N ARG A 52 6.28 -0.65 -8.69
CA ARG A 52 6.52 0.42 -9.66
C ARG A 52 7.57 1.41 -9.19
N ARG A 53 7.53 1.84 -7.92
CA ARG A 53 8.53 2.76 -7.34
C ARG A 53 9.91 2.11 -7.25
N GLU A 54 9.95 0.80 -7.02
CA GLU A 54 11.17 0.00 -6.94
C GLU A 54 11.81 -0.25 -8.32
N GLY A 55 11.09 0.07 -9.39
CA GLY A 55 11.61 0.04 -10.77
C GLY A 55 11.09 -1.14 -11.58
N ASP A 56 10.07 -1.85 -11.10
CA ASP A 56 9.41 -2.90 -11.86
C ASP A 56 8.66 -2.28 -13.07
N PRO A 57 9.06 -2.61 -14.31
CA PRO A 57 8.44 -2.06 -15.51
C PRO A 57 7.01 -2.55 -15.74
N GLN A 58 6.62 -3.71 -15.20
CA GLN A 58 5.29 -4.29 -15.36
C GLN A 58 4.31 -3.75 -14.32
N ALA A 59 4.79 -3.43 -13.12
CA ALA A 59 3.96 -2.94 -12.02
C ALA A 59 3.18 -1.65 -12.33
N ALA A 60 3.68 -0.79 -13.23
CA ALA A 60 2.94 0.39 -13.69
C ALA A 60 1.70 0.03 -14.50
N ALA A 61 1.81 -0.98 -15.37
CA ALA A 61 0.72 -1.46 -16.19
C ALA A 61 -0.33 -2.19 -15.34
N GLU A 62 0.13 -3.04 -14.41
CA GLU A 62 -0.73 -3.76 -13.46
C GLU A 62 -1.55 -2.80 -12.57
N LEU A 63 -0.91 -1.78 -12.00
CA LEU A 63 -1.60 -0.76 -11.21
C LEU A 63 -2.64 0.00 -12.06
N CYS A 64 -2.27 0.40 -13.29
CA CYS A 64 -3.20 1.09 -14.18
C CYS A 64 -4.40 0.22 -14.57
N ALA A 65 -4.18 -1.07 -14.84
CA ALA A 65 -5.24 -2.02 -15.17
C ALA A 65 -6.18 -2.21 -13.97
N SER A 66 -5.63 -2.48 -12.78
CA SER A 66 -6.43 -2.68 -11.56
C SER A 66 -7.32 -1.48 -11.24
N VAL A 67 -6.79 -0.26 -11.35
CA VAL A 67 -7.57 0.96 -11.08
C VAL A 67 -8.63 1.22 -12.15
N ARG A 68 -8.36 0.91 -13.42
CA ARG A 68 -9.31 1.14 -14.54
C ARG A 68 -10.49 0.17 -14.54
N GLU A 69 -10.28 -1.07 -14.09
CA GLU A 69 -11.32 -2.11 -14.09
C GLU A 69 -12.28 -1.99 -12.90
N ARG A 70 -12.06 -1.04 -11.99
CA ARG A 70 -12.95 -0.82 -10.86
C ARG A 70 -14.22 -0.09 -11.27
N SER A 71 -15.35 -0.70 -10.96
CA SER A 71 -16.64 0.00 -11.00
C SER A 71 -16.69 1.04 -9.87
N PRO A 72 -17.31 2.21 -10.10
CA PRO A 72 -17.56 3.16 -9.02
C PRO A 72 -18.46 2.49 -7.97
N ALA A 73 -18.13 2.74 -6.69
CA ALA A 73 -18.92 2.30 -5.54
C ALA A 73 -20.21 3.12 -5.41
#